data_AF-A0A5S9M9I4-F1
#
_entry.id   AF-A0A5S9M9I4-F1
#
_cell.length_a   1.000
_cell.length_b   1.000
_cell.length_c   1.000
_cell.angle_alpha   90.00
_cell.angle_beta   90.00
_cell.angle_gamma   90.00
#
_symmetry.space_group_name_H-M   'P 1'
#
loop_
_entity.id
_entity.type
_entity.pdbx_description
1 polymer ?
#
loop_
_entity_poly.entity_id
_entity_poly.type
_entity_poly.pdbx_seq_one_letter_code
_entity_poly.pdbx_strand_id
1 'polypeptide(L)'
;MANPRSRYTFLNYLHESNRLHRFYTFEQFDIPRREFNEYLSWVAGELDSCQFGMKVEEVTDCQDGYLVKVRRLNDGSLSEYRAKHVVLGTGSKPMIPVDVPEAAYPYVTHSSRYLDQQKALHEAESVAVIGSGQSAAEIS
;
A
#
# COMPACT_ATOMS: atom_id res chain seq x y z
N MET A 1 -4.45 7.93 -17.85
CA MET A 1 -3.65 7.34 -18.95
C MET A 1 -2.86 8.47 -19.60
N ALA A 2 -1.56 8.59 -19.34
CA ALA A 2 -0.81 9.81 -19.70
C ALA A 2 0.22 9.64 -20.84
N ASN A 3 0.85 8.46 -21.01
CA ASN A 3 1.73 8.20 -22.16
C ASN A 3 1.94 6.68 -22.39
N PRO A 4 1.42 6.09 -23.48
CA PRO A 4 1.60 4.67 -23.80
C PRO A 4 3.05 4.26 -24.13
N ARG A 5 3.95 5.20 -24.41
CA ARG A 5 5.37 4.94 -24.69
C ARG A 5 6.26 5.02 -23.46
N SER A 6 5.68 5.23 -22.28
CA SER A 6 6.44 5.20 -21.04
C SER A 6 7.05 3.82 -20.81
N ARG A 7 8.31 3.77 -20.35
CA ARG A 7 8.94 2.54 -19.87
C ARG A 7 8.20 1.91 -18.69
N TYR A 8 7.44 2.72 -17.94
CA TYR A 8 6.65 2.30 -16.80
C TYR A 8 5.23 1.86 -17.18
N THR A 9 5.06 1.23 -18.35
CA THR A 9 3.77 0.64 -18.72
C THR A 9 3.72 -0.80 -18.21
N PHE A 10 2.52 -1.28 -17.86
CA PHE A 10 2.32 -2.66 -17.43
C PHE A 10 2.78 -3.67 -18.49
N LEU A 11 2.56 -3.38 -19.78
CA LEU A 11 3.04 -4.20 -20.88
C LEU A 11 4.56 -4.27 -20.95
N ASN A 12 5.25 -3.15 -20.72
CA ASN A 12 6.72 -3.14 -20.68
C ASN A 12 7.24 -3.94 -19.48
N TYR A 13 6.60 -3.82 -18.30
CA TYR A 13 6.90 -4.68 -17.15
C TYR A 13 6.74 -6.18 -17.47
N LEU A 14 5.66 -6.58 -18.15
CA LEU A 14 5.46 -7.97 -18.56
C LEU A 14 6.53 -8.45 -19.55
N HIS A 15 7.01 -7.56 -20.40
CA HIS A 15 8.13 -7.86 -21.31
C HIS A 15 9.43 -8.07 -20.53
N GLU A 16 9.82 -7.13 -19.69
CA GLU A 16 11.04 -7.17 -18.86
C GLU A 16 11.05 -8.35 -17.88
N SER A 17 9.89 -8.76 -17.37
CA SER A 17 9.75 -9.91 -16.48
C SER A 17 9.64 -11.27 -17.23
N ASN A 18 9.69 -11.27 -18.56
CA ASN A 18 9.51 -12.46 -19.41
C ASN A 18 8.17 -13.19 -19.17
N ARG A 19 7.09 -12.41 -18.99
CA ARG A 19 5.73 -12.87 -18.72
C ARG A 19 4.72 -12.48 -19.79
N LEU A 20 5.12 -11.64 -20.75
CA LEU A 20 4.26 -11.12 -21.82
C LEU A 20 3.56 -12.22 -22.62
N HIS A 21 4.28 -13.28 -23.01
CA HIS A 21 3.69 -14.39 -23.75
C HIS A 21 2.61 -15.13 -22.95
N ARG A 22 2.84 -15.34 -21.65
CA ARG A 22 1.85 -15.99 -20.76
C ARG A 22 0.61 -15.12 -20.56
N PHE A 23 0.79 -13.81 -20.48
CA PHE A 23 -0.31 -12.85 -20.38
C PHE A 23 -1.18 -12.84 -21.64
N TYR A 24 -0.57 -12.82 -22.83
CA TYR A 24 -1.31 -12.83 -24.09
C TYR A 24 -2.20 -14.07 -24.26
N THR A 25 -1.71 -15.24 -23.83
CA THR A 25 -2.46 -16.50 -23.90
C THR A 25 -3.62 -16.58 -22.89
N PHE A 26 -3.58 -15.81 -21.81
CA PHE A 26 -4.58 -15.88 -20.74
C PHE A 26 -5.87 -15.08 -21.05
N GLU A 27 -5.86 -14.18 -22.05
CA GLU A 27 -7.00 -13.34 -22.52
C GLU A 27 -7.86 -12.66 -21.42
N GLN A 28 -7.36 -12.58 -20.19
CA GLN A 28 -8.02 -11.94 -19.06
C GLN A 28 -7.37 -10.60 -18.77
N PHE A 29 -8.17 -9.54 -18.83
CA PHE A 29 -7.74 -8.17 -18.52
C PHE A 29 -7.75 -7.86 -17.02
N ASP A 30 -8.29 -8.75 -16.20
CA ASP A 30 -8.28 -8.63 -14.74
C ASP A 30 -6.91 -9.04 -14.19
N ILE A 31 -6.10 -8.06 -13.87
CA ILE A 31 -4.76 -8.28 -13.31
C ILE A 31 -4.91 -8.64 -11.82
N PRO A 32 -4.42 -9.81 -11.38
CA PRO A 32 -4.46 -10.17 -9.97
C PRO A 32 -3.76 -9.12 -9.09
N ARG A 33 -4.28 -8.86 -7.88
CA ARG A 33 -3.69 -7.85 -6.97
C ARG A 33 -2.20 -8.09 -6.69
N ARG A 34 -1.80 -9.35 -6.55
CA ARG A 34 -0.39 -9.73 -6.37
C ARG A 34 0.46 -9.28 -7.55
N GLU A 35 -0.01 -9.51 -8.77
CA GLU A 35 0.68 -9.11 -10.01
C GLU A 35 0.82 -7.60 -10.09
N PHE A 36 -0.27 -6.88 -9.79
CA PHE A 36 -0.25 -5.44 -9.81
C PHE A 36 0.71 -4.86 -8.74
N ASN A 37 0.81 -5.50 -7.57
CA ASN A 37 1.78 -5.13 -6.53
C ASN A 37 3.24 -5.39 -6.97
N GLU A 38 3.51 -6.51 -7.64
CA GLU A 38 4.83 -6.81 -8.20
C GLU A 38 5.21 -5.79 -9.28
N TYR A 39 4.27 -5.40 -10.13
CA TYR A 39 4.45 -4.32 -11.10
C TYR A 39 4.78 -2.97 -10.46
N LEU A 40 4.01 -2.53 -9.45
CA LEU A 40 4.29 -1.27 -8.75
C LEU A 40 5.64 -1.29 -8.04
N SER A 41 6.01 -2.44 -7.47
CA SER A 41 7.31 -2.65 -6.83
C SER A 41 8.46 -2.57 -7.83
N TRP A 42 8.28 -3.14 -9.04
CA TRP A 42 9.24 -3.00 -10.13
C TRP A 42 9.40 -1.54 -10.57
N VAL A 43 8.29 -0.80 -10.79
CA VAL A 43 8.35 0.63 -11.14
C VAL A 43 9.07 1.43 -10.05
N ALA A 44 8.78 1.16 -8.78
CA ALA A 44 9.41 1.85 -7.66
C ALA A 44 10.92 1.59 -7.56
N GLY A 45 11.39 0.40 -7.93
CA GLY A 45 12.81 0.06 -7.99
C GLY A 45 13.57 0.81 -9.09
N GLU A 46 12.88 1.20 -10.16
CA GLU A 46 13.44 1.94 -11.31
C GLU A 46 13.42 3.48 -11.14
N LEU A 47 12.97 3.97 -9.98
CA LEU A 47 12.84 5.40 -9.68
C LEU A 47 13.83 5.82 -8.59
N ASP A 48 14.88 6.54 -8.97
CA ASP A 48 15.87 7.09 -8.03
C ASP A 48 15.24 8.08 -7.01
N SER A 49 14.08 8.65 -7.35
CA SER A 49 13.35 9.58 -6.49
C SER A 49 12.62 8.92 -5.32
N CYS A 50 12.44 7.59 -5.36
CA CYS A 50 11.68 6.86 -4.33
C CYS A 50 12.57 6.47 -3.16
N GLN A 51 12.44 7.18 -2.04
CA GLN A 51 13.15 6.85 -0.80
C GLN A 51 12.22 6.11 0.18
N PHE A 52 12.45 4.82 0.35
CA PHE A 52 11.71 3.96 1.28
C PHE A 52 12.33 3.94 2.68
N GLY A 53 11.57 3.47 3.67
CA GLY A 53 12.04 3.40 5.06
C GLY A 53 12.17 4.78 5.72
N MET A 54 11.51 5.80 5.16
CA MET A 54 11.53 7.18 5.62
C MET A 54 10.15 7.56 6.19
N LYS A 55 10.06 7.77 7.49
CA LYS A 55 8.83 8.20 8.17
C LYS A 55 8.83 9.71 8.35
N VAL A 56 7.94 10.41 7.68
CA VAL A 56 7.71 11.84 7.92
C VAL A 56 7.05 12.01 9.29
N GLU A 57 7.67 12.83 10.16
CA GLU A 57 7.16 13.12 11.50
C GLU A 57 6.51 14.50 11.58
N GLU A 58 7.05 15.49 10.85
CA GLU A 58 6.58 16.87 10.89
C GLU A 58 6.79 17.56 9.55
N VAL A 59 5.86 18.44 9.17
CA VAL A 59 5.99 19.38 8.05
C VAL A 59 5.70 20.77 8.58
N THR A 60 6.69 21.66 8.48
CA THR A 60 6.62 23.04 8.98
C THR A 60 6.66 24.01 7.81
N ASP A 61 5.70 24.93 7.74
CA ASP A 61 5.72 26.04 6.78
C ASP A 61 6.79 27.08 7.19
N CYS A 62 7.57 27.53 6.23
CA CYS A 62 8.66 28.50 6.36
C CYS A 62 8.53 29.55 5.24
N GLN A 63 9.17 30.71 5.40
CA GLN A 63 9.05 31.82 4.44
C GLN A 63 9.34 31.44 2.97
N ASP A 64 10.23 30.46 2.72
CA ASP A 64 10.63 30.02 1.37
C ASP A 64 10.20 28.58 1.03
N GLY A 65 9.14 28.06 1.67
CA GLY A 65 8.60 26.72 1.43
C GLY A 65 8.49 25.90 2.71
N TYR A 66 8.66 24.59 2.62
CA TYR A 66 8.45 23.67 3.74
C TYR A 66 9.74 23.03 4.22
N LEU A 67 9.84 22.87 5.54
CA LEU A 67 10.81 22.00 6.21
C LEU A 67 10.12 20.70 6.61
N VAL A 68 10.66 19.56 6.19
CA VAL A 68 10.10 18.23 6.43
C VAL A 68 11.07 17.46 7.32
N LYS A 69 10.64 17.08 8.52
CA LYS A 69 11.40 16.23 9.42
C LYS A 69 11.06 14.77 9.17
N VAL A 70 12.10 13.97 8.98
CA VAL A 70 11.99 12.56 8.59
C VAL A 70 12.83 11.72 9.55
N ARG A 71 12.24 10.62 10.03
CA ARG A 71 12.92 9.57 10.76
C ARG A 71 13.16 8.38 9.85
N ARG A 72 14.40 7.91 9.76
CA ARG A 72 14.72 6.66 9.06
C ARG A 72 14.37 5.46 9.94
N LEU A 73 13.66 4.49 9.40
CA LEU A 73 13.10 3.36 10.15
C LEU A 73 14.13 2.28 10.52
N ASN A 74 15.23 2.18 9.78
CA ASN A 74 16.25 1.14 10.01
C ASN A 74 17.16 1.46 11.21
N ASP A 75 17.52 2.73 11.42
CA ASP A 75 18.51 3.19 12.39
C ASP A 75 17.97 4.27 13.33
N GLY A 76 16.75 4.78 13.09
CA GLY A 76 16.10 5.79 13.91
C GLY A 76 16.63 7.21 13.70
N SER A 77 17.57 7.42 12.76
CA SER A 77 18.20 8.72 12.50
C SER A 77 17.19 9.76 12.02
N LEU A 78 17.43 11.01 12.39
CA LEU A 78 16.62 12.15 11.99
C LEU A 78 17.29 12.92 10.86
N SER A 79 16.51 13.33 9.87
CA SER A 79 16.94 14.14 8.74
C SER A 79 15.91 15.22 8.44
N GLU A 80 16.37 16.32 7.86
CA GLU A 80 15.52 17.43 7.45
C GLU A 80 15.65 17.66 5.95
N TYR A 81 14.50 17.86 5.29
CA TYR A 81 14.42 18.14 3.86
C TYR A 81 13.71 19.47 3.64
N ARG A 82 14.21 20.28 2.70
CA ARG A 82 13.57 21.52 2.27
C ARG A 82 12.92 21.32 0.92
N ALA A 83 11.66 21.74 0.78
CA ALA A 83 10.91 21.64 -0.46
C ALA A 83 10.01 22.86 -0.66
N LYS A 84 9.91 23.37 -1.90
CA LYS A 84 8.97 24.47 -2.22
C LYS A 84 7.51 24.03 -2.21
N HIS A 85 7.27 22.75 -2.51
CA HIS A 85 5.93 22.16 -2.58
C HIS A 85 5.95 20.79 -1.90
N VAL A 86 4.89 20.49 -1.17
CA VAL A 86 4.66 19.20 -0.53
C VAL A 86 3.35 18.63 -1.04
N VAL A 87 3.38 17.37 -1.48
CA VAL A 87 2.20 16.62 -1.91
C VAL A 87 1.95 15.49 -0.91
N LEU A 88 0.74 15.43 -0.35
CA LEU A 88 0.36 14.42 0.63
C LEU A 88 -0.35 13.24 -0.06
N GLY A 89 0.29 12.08 -0.04
CA GLY A 89 -0.21 10.83 -0.60
C GLY A 89 -0.14 9.66 0.39
N THR A 90 -0.47 9.90 1.67
CA THR A 90 -0.26 8.95 2.77
C THR A 90 -1.30 7.82 2.86
N GLY A 91 -2.27 7.78 1.94
CA GLY A 91 -3.37 6.82 1.96
C GLY A 91 -4.36 7.06 3.11
N SER A 92 -5.24 6.08 3.34
CA SER A 92 -6.25 6.09 4.41
C SER A 92 -5.82 5.25 5.61
N LYS A 93 -6.19 5.68 6.82
CA LYS A 93 -6.02 4.86 8.02
C LYS A 93 -7.16 3.84 8.15
N PRO A 94 -6.87 2.59 8.54
CA PRO A 94 -7.89 1.63 8.98
C PRO A 94 -8.87 2.26 9.98
N MET A 95 -10.16 2.01 9.79
CA MET A 95 -11.21 2.54 10.67
C MET A 95 -11.99 1.37 11.26
N ILE A 96 -11.97 1.28 12.59
CA ILE A 96 -12.83 0.38 13.36
C ILE A 96 -13.96 1.26 13.92
N PRO A 97 -15.25 0.91 13.72
CA PRO A 97 -16.37 1.68 14.26
C PRO A 97 -16.27 1.87 15.78
N VAL A 98 -16.81 2.99 16.26
CA VAL A 98 -16.47 3.56 17.58
C VAL A 98 -17.06 2.80 18.79
N ASP A 99 -17.93 1.80 18.61
CA ASP A 99 -18.65 1.16 19.72
C ASP A 99 -18.23 -0.30 20.01
N VAL A 100 -16.96 -0.64 19.77
CA VAL A 100 -16.43 -1.96 20.16
C VAL A 100 -16.05 -1.95 21.65
N PRO A 101 -16.66 -2.80 22.50
CA PRO A 101 -16.27 -2.91 23.90
C PRO A 101 -14.80 -3.27 24.03
N GLU A 102 -14.11 -2.72 25.03
CA GLU A 102 -12.66 -2.95 25.16
C GLU A 102 -12.30 -4.44 25.28
N ALA A 103 -13.15 -5.21 25.97
CA ALA A 103 -13.03 -6.65 26.11
C ALA A 103 -13.13 -7.43 24.78
N ALA A 104 -13.70 -6.83 23.73
CA ALA A 104 -13.85 -7.44 22.42
C ALA A 104 -12.65 -7.16 21.49
N TYR A 105 -11.79 -6.16 21.77
CA TYR A 105 -10.64 -5.84 20.93
C TYR A 105 -9.70 -7.02 20.62
N PRO A 106 -9.42 -7.96 21.55
CA PRO A 106 -8.60 -9.13 21.24
C PRO A 106 -9.16 -10.01 20.11
N TYR A 107 -10.48 -9.96 19.89
CA TYR A 107 -11.21 -10.75 18.90
C TYR A 107 -11.65 -9.95 17.68
N VAL A 108 -11.30 -8.66 17.62
CA VAL A 108 -11.69 -7.75 16.54
C VAL A 108 -10.48 -7.41 15.70
N THR A 109 -10.59 -7.64 14.40
CA THR A 109 -9.52 -7.36 13.45
C THR A 109 -10.02 -6.57 12.26
N HIS A 110 -9.24 -5.58 11.83
CA HIS A 110 -9.52 -4.86 10.61
C HIS A 110 -9.06 -5.68 9.41
N SER A 111 -9.77 -5.60 8.28
CA SER A 111 -9.48 -6.34 7.04
C SER A 111 -8.02 -6.19 6.56
N SER A 112 -7.39 -5.05 6.83
CA SER A 112 -5.97 -4.79 6.52
C SER A 112 -4.98 -5.73 7.25
N ARG A 113 -5.42 -6.41 8.31
CA ARG A 113 -4.62 -7.38 9.08
C ARG A 113 -5.09 -8.82 8.89
N TYR A 114 -6.01 -9.06 7.94
CA TYR A 114 -6.58 -10.38 7.71
C TYR A 114 -5.51 -11.44 7.48
N LEU A 115 -4.52 -11.19 6.61
CA LEU A 115 -3.45 -12.16 6.32
C LEU A 115 -2.62 -12.52 7.56
N ASP A 116 -2.38 -11.57 8.47
CA ASP A 116 -1.64 -11.82 9.72
C ASP A 116 -2.41 -12.75 10.67
N GLN A 117 -3.74 -12.71 10.61
CA GLN A 117 -4.63 -13.44 11.53
C GLN A 117 -5.40 -14.58 10.87
N GLN A 118 -5.14 -14.84 9.59
CA GLN A 118 -5.88 -15.80 8.77
C GLN A 118 -5.95 -17.16 9.46
N LYS A 119 -4.83 -17.67 9.98
CA LYS A 119 -4.79 -18.96 10.67
C LYS A 119 -5.72 -19.02 11.88
N ALA A 120 -5.68 -18.00 12.74
CA ALA A 120 -6.52 -17.93 13.93
C ALA A 120 -8.01 -17.81 13.57
N LEU A 121 -8.33 -17.10 12.48
CA LEU A 121 -9.71 -16.99 11.98
C LEU A 121 -10.23 -18.32 11.40
N HIS A 122 -9.39 -19.12 10.74
CA HIS A 122 -9.78 -20.45 10.24
C HIS A 122 -9.99 -21.48 11.35
N GLU A 123 -9.31 -21.30 12.49
CA GLU A 123 -9.45 -22.17 13.67
C GLU A 123 -10.61 -21.75 14.59
N ALA A 124 -11.23 -20.59 14.34
CA ALA A 124 -12.35 -20.08 15.14
C ALA A 124 -13.64 -20.85 14.84
N GLU A 125 -14.44 -21.11 15.88
CA GLU A 125 -15.74 -21.79 15.74
C GLU A 125 -16.76 -20.95 14.95
N SER A 126 -16.67 -19.62 15.05
CA SER A 126 -17.52 -18.69 14.29
C SER A 126 -16.76 -17.41 13.97
N VAL A 127 -17.03 -16.86 12.78
CA VAL A 127 -16.45 -15.60 12.30
C VAL A 127 -17.58 -14.75 11.73
N ALA A 128 -17.61 -13.46 12.09
CA ALA A 128 -18.51 -12.47 11.52
C ALA A 128 -17.71 -11.41 10.77
N VAL A 129 -18.09 -11.14 9.52
CA VAL A 129 -17.50 -10.07 8.71
C VAL A 129 -18.42 -8.86 8.76
N ILE A 130 -17.92 -7.73 9.24
CA ILE A 130 -18.67 -6.47 9.34
C ILE A 130 -18.22 -5.53 8.22
N GLY A 131 -19.11 -5.29 7.25
CA GLY A 131 -18.88 -4.37 6.15
C GLY A 131 -19.57 -4.81 4.86
N SER A 132 -19.76 -3.87 3.93
CA SER A 132 -20.40 -4.12 2.63
C SER A 132 -19.51 -3.81 1.42
N GLY A 133 -18.24 -3.44 1.67
CA GLY A 133 -17.28 -3.13 0.62
C GLY A 133 -16.63 -4.37 0.01
N GLN A 134 -15.83 -4.18 -1.05
CA GLN A 134 -15.10 -5.26 -1.73
C GLN A 134 -14.25 -6.10 -0.78
N SER A 135 -13.60 -5.49 0.21
CA SER A 135 -12.81 -6.22 1.21
C SER A 135 -13.65 -7.18 2.06
N ALA A 136 -14.92 -6.86 2.33
CA ALA A 136 -15.80 -7.77 3.06
C ALA A 136 -16.21 -8.97 2.21
N ALA A 137 -16.54 -8.73 0.93
CA ALA A 137 -16.91 -9.77 -0.03
C ALA A 137 -15.75 -10.72 -0.39
N GLU A 138 -14.50 -10.26 -0.32
CA GLU A 138 -13.33 -11.11 -0.57
C GLU A 138 -12.91 -11.93 0.66
N ILE A 139 -13.30 -11.52 1.87
CA ILE A 139 -12.97 -12.21 3.13
C ILE A 139 -14.05 -13.22 3.52
N SER A 140 -15.33 -12.94 3.18
CA SER A 140 -16.47 -13.83 3.42
C SER A 140 -16.35 -15.14 2.64
#